data_AF-A0A2U1KDV7-F1
#
_entry.id   AF-A0A2U1KDV7-F1
#
_cell.length_a   1.000
_cell.length_b   1.000
_cell.length_c   1.000
_cell.angle_alpha   90.00
_cell.angle_beta   90.00
_cell.angle_gamma   90.00
#
_symmetry.space_group_name_H-M   'P 1'
#
loop_
_entity.id
_entity.type
_entity.pdbx_description
1 polymer ?
#
loop_
_entity_poly.entity_id
_entity_poly.type
_entity_poly.pdbx_seq_one_letter_code
_entity_poly.pdbx_strand_id
1 'polypeptide(L)'
;MSEAIERYPDLFRKYLGKIVSYADNYYAALNAAVFIDGSFVYIHKDTKCPMKILTDFRINAKETGQFERTLIVADDRSFVEYFKGCTSPSYDKNQLHSAVVELHCNEEAEIKYSTIQNWDTGDENGKGEIYNFVTKRGVCASRKSKISWTQVETGPAITWKYSVVLKGDDSVGEFYSVASTNNFQQADTGTKMIHKGNNTKSVINSKSISAGKSRTTYRGLVHVQSRADNARNSCQCDSMLIGDMSAANTYHEIQVKGSSARIEHEASTSKIREEELFYF
;
A
#
# COMPACT_ATOMS: atom_id res chain seq x y z
N MET A 1 0.60 -17.93 9.72
CA MET A 1 -0.05 -17.11 10.76
C MET A 1 -0.51 -17.93 11.97
N SER A 2 -1.34 -18.96 11.78
CA SER A 2 -1.94 -19.76 12.88
C SER A 2 -0.92 -20.35 13.86
N GLU A 3 0.15 -20.98 13.35
CA GLU A 3 1.25 -21.52 14.18
C GLU A 3 1.93 -20.44 15.04
N ALA A 4 2.10 -19.23 14.50
CA ALA A 4 2.77 -18.15 15.20
C ALA A 4 1.91 -17.57 16.33
N ILE A 5 0.58 -17.57 16.17
CA ILE A 5 -0.38 -17.14 17.20
C ILE A 5 -0.28 -18.07 18.42
N GLU A 6 -0.19 -19.39 18.18
CA GLU A 6 -0.05 -20.38 19.25
C GLU A 6 1.30 -20.31 19.96
N ARG A 7 2.40 -20.11 19.21
CA ARG A 7 3.76 -20.10 19.77
C ARG A 7 4.15 -18.78 20.42
N TYR A 8 3.65 -17.65 19.94
CA TYR A 8 4.02 -16.31 20.39
C TYR A 8 2.81 -15.45 20.79
N PRO A 9 1.89 -15.94 21.65
CA PRO A 9 0.62 -15.28 21.93
C PRO A 9 0.79 -13.86 22.49
N ASP A 10 1.86 -13.60 23.24
CA ASP A 10 2.12 -12.29 23.83
C ASP A 10 2.47 -11.23 22.78
N LEU A 11 3.22 -11.60 21.74
CA LEU A 11 3.50 -10.70 20.62
C LEU A 11 2.21 -10.36 19.87
N PHE A 12 1.35 -11.36 19.64
CA PHE A 12 0.08 -11.16 18.97
C PHE A 12 -0.87 -10.26 19.76
N ARG A 13 -1.00 -10.47 21.08
CA ARG A 13 -1.78 -9.57 21.96
C ARG A 13 -1.27 -8.14 21.91
N LYS A 14 0.06 -7.96 21.81
CA LYS A 14 0.70 -6.65 21.76
C LYS A 14 0.49 -5.93 20.43
N TYR A 15 0.53 -6.64 19.30
CA TYR A 15 0.65 -6.01 17.98
C TYR A 15 -0.54 -6.22 17.02
N LEU A 16 -1.20 -7.38 17.05
CA LEU A 16 -2.26 -7.71 16.09
C LEU A 16 -3.49 -6.82 16.31
N GLY A 17 -4.01 -6.25 15.23
CA GLY A 17 -5.22 -5.42 15.23
C GLY A 17 -5.06 -4.06 15.90
N LYS A 18 -3.83 -3.68 16.31
CA LYS A 18 -3.57 -2.37 16.95
C LYS A 18 -3.48 -1.24 15.95
N ILE A 19 -3.06 -1.54 14.72
CA ILE A 19 -2.94 -0.55 13.66
C ILE A 19 -4.19 -0.59 12.79
N VAL A 20 -4.62 -1.80 12.41
CA VAL A 20 -5.84 -2.01 11.61
C VAL A 20 -6.81 -2.84 12.43
N SER A 21 -7.67 -2.17 13.20
CA SER A 21 -8.65 -2.86 14.03
C SER A 21 -9.76 -3.51 13.20
N TYR A 22 -10.53 -4.43 13.80
CA TYR A 22 -11.71 -5.00 13.18
C TYR A 22 -12.79 -3.95 12.85
N ALA A 23 -12.76 -2.78 13.50
CA ALA A 23 -13.72 -1.69 13.27
C ALA A 23 -13.22 -0.65 12.24
N ASP A 24 -12.07 -0.89 11.59
CA ASP A 24 -11.43 0.11 10.72
C ASP A 24 -12.26 0.44 9.48
N ASN A 25 -12.75 -0.60 8.81
CA ASN A 25 -13.64 -0.52 7.66
C ASN A 25 -14.31 -1.87 7.41
N TYR A 26 -15.28 -1.91 6.49
CA TYR A 26 -16.05 -3.10 6.16
C TYR A 26 -15.19 -4.32 5.83
N TYR A 27 -14.19 -4.17 4.96
CA TYR A 27 -13.33 -5.28 4.53
C TYR A 27 -12.30 -5.67 5.59
N ALA A 28 -11.83 -4.72 6.41
CA ALA A 28 -11.00 -5.05 7.57
C ALA A 28 -11.78 -5.85 8.63
N ALA A 29 -13.06 -5.54 8.84
CA ALA A 29 -13.94 -6.31 9.73
C ALA A 29 -14.13 -7.74 9.22
N LEU A 30 -14.46 -7.89 7.94
CA LEU A 30 -14.59 -9.19 7.29
C LEU A 30 -13.28 -9.99 7.38
N ASN A 31 -12.16 -9.39 6.97
CA ASN A 31 -10.84 -10.02 7.05
C ASN A 31 -10.52 -10.47 8.49
N ALA A 32 -10.75 -9.61 9.50
CA ALA A 32 -10.45 -9.95 10.89
C ALA A 32 -11.25 -11.16 11.41
N ALA A 33 -12.45 -11.41 10.87
CA ALA A 33 -13.30 -12.52 11.26
C ALA A 33 -12.94 -13.84 10.56
N VAL A 34 -12.47 -13.79 9.30
CA VAL A 34 -12.36 -14.99 8.45
C VAL A 34 -10.94 -15.30 7.95
N PHE A 35 -9.94 -14.48 8.27
CA PHE A 35 -8.57 -14.75 7.79
C PHE A 35 -8.07 -16.10 8.34
N ILE A 36 -7.59 -16.93 7.43
CA ILE A 36 -6.96 -18.22 7.73
C ILE A 36 -5.47 -18.22 7.36
N ASP A 37 -5.11 -17.37 6.39
CA ASP A 37 -3.77 -17.31 5.81
C ASP A 37 -3.03 -16.02 6.19
N GLY A 38 -1.71 -16.06 6.01
CA GLY A 38 -0.86 -14.88 6.08
C GLY A 38 0.46 -15.08 6.82
N SER A 39 1.22 -14.00 6.88
CA SER A 39 2.62 -14.00 7.32
C SER A 39 2.81 -13.28 8.64
N PHE A 40 3.64 -13.85 9.52
CA PHE A 40 4.14 -13.16 10.70
C PHE A 40 5.67 -13.08 10.62
N VAL A 41 6.21 -11.88 10.73
CA VAL A 41 7.66 -11.63 10.71
C VAL A 41 8.01 -10.77 11.91
N TYR A 42 8.90 -11.26 12.76
CA TYR A 42 9.47 -10.51 13.87
C TYR A 42 10.98 -10.41 13.68
N ILE A 43 11.51 -9.19 13.64
CA ILE A 43 12.95 -8.94 13.58
C ILE A 43 13.39 -8.43 14.94
N HIS A 44 14.28 -9.18 15.58
CA HIS A 44 14.81 -8.82 16.89
C HIS A 44 15.63 -7.53 16.87
N LYS A 45 15.78 -6.96 18.05
CA LYS A 45 16.62 -5.79 18.29
C LYS A 45 18.00 -5.99 17.70
N ASP A 46 18.60 -4.93 17.17
CA ASP A 46 19.96 -4.92 16.66
C ASP A 46 20.21 -5.90 15.49
N THR A 47 19.14 -6.38 14.85
CA THR A 47 19.24 -7.41 13.80
C THR A 47 18.88 -6.83 12.44
N LYS A 48 19.80 -6.92 11.49
CA LYS A 48 19.50 -6.70 10.07
C LYS A 48 19.22 -8.05 9.43
N CYS A 49 18.02 -8.23 8.88
CA CYS A 49 17.69 -9.45 8.15
C CYS A 49 18.70 -9.63 6.99
N PRO A 50 19.43 -10.75 6.92
CA PRO A 50 20.52 -10.91 5.96
C PRO A 50 20.02 -11.15 4.53
N MET A 51 18.72 -11.42 4.37
CA MET A 51 18.10 -11.76 3.11
C MET A 51 16.76 -11.05 2.95
N LYS A 52 16.32 -10.94 1.70
CA LYS A 52 14.98 -10.46 1.36
C LYS A 52 13.98 -11.58 1.62
N ILE A 53 12.90 -11.29 2.33
CA ILE A 53 11.82 -12.26 2.55
C ILE A 53 10.85 -12.13 1.39
N LEU A 54 10.64 -13.21 0.64
CA LEU A 54 9.68 -13.25 -0.47
C LEU A 54 8.55 -14.21 -0.12
N THR A 55 7.31 -13.74 -0.24
CA THR A 55 6.10 -14.57 -0.16
C THR A 55 5.30 -14.41 -1.44
N ASP A 56 5.03 -15.52 -2.12
CA ASP A 56 4.14 -15.58 -3.28
C ASP A 56 2.78 -16.13 -2.85
N PHE A 57 1.74 -15.34 -3.02
CA PHE A 57 0.35 -15.74 -2.77
C PHE A 57 -0.33 -16.00 -4.11
N ARG A 58 -0.73 -17.25 -4.34
CA ARG A 58 -1.43 -17.65 -5.57
C ARG A 58 -2.87 -18.02 -5.26
N ILE A 59 -3.81 -17.39 -5.95
CA ILE A 59 -5.22 -17.79 -5.87
C ILE A 59 -5.41 -18.98 -6.81
N ASN A 60 -5.52 -20.19 -6.26
CA ASN A 60 -5.63 -21.42 -7.07
C ASN A 60 -7.05 -22.02 -7.09
N ALA A 61 -7.93 -21.62 -6.18
CA ALA A 61 -9.26 -22.21 -6.04
C ALA A 61 -10.32 -21.43 -6.81
N LYS A 62 -11.14 -22.16 -7.59
CA LYS A 62 -12.34 -21.61 -8.23
C LYS A 62 -13.36 -21.24 -7.15
N GLU A 63 -13.82 -19.99 -7.14
CA GLU A 63 -14.91 -19.49 -6.28
C GLU A 63 -14.57 -19.19 -4.81
N THR A 64 -13.34 -18.81 -4.49
CA THR A 64 -12.95 -18.42 -3.11
C THR A 64 -12.59 -16.95 -2.99
N GLY A 65 -13.02 -16.31 -1.89
CA GLY A 65 -12.42 -15.06 -1.44
C GLY A 65 -11.11 -15.34 -0.72
N GLN A 66 -10.05 -14.60 -1.04
CA GLN A 66 -8.77 -14.72 -0.36
C GLN A 66 -8.69 -13.69 0.76
N PHE A 67 -8.59 -14.18 2.00
CA PHE A 67 -8.45 -13.37 3.19
C PHE A 67 -7.14 -13.70 3.88
N GLU A 68 -6.18 -12.80 3.76
CA GLU A 68 -4.88 -12.96 4.38
C GLU A 68 -4.55 -11.78 5.29
N ARG A 69 -3.75 -12.05 6.32
CA ARG A 69 -3.29 -11.02 7.24
C ARG A 69 -1.79 -11.12 7.43
N THR A 70 -1.07 -10.03 7.20
CA THR A 70 0.37 -9.96 7.39
C THR A 70 0.70 -9.01 8.54
N LEU A 71 1.47 -9.50 9.51
CA LEU A 71 1.98 -8.73 10.63
C LEU A 71 3.50 -8.75 10.60
N ILE A 72 4.12 -7.58 10.43
CA ILE A 72 5.57 -7.42 10.48
C ILE A 72 5.93 -6.49 11.62
N VAL A 73 6.84 -6.93 12.47
CA VAL A 73 7.35 -6.17 13.60
C VAL A 73 8.87 -6.08 13.47
N ALA A 74 9.38 -4.86 13.31
CA ALA A 74 10.80 -4.56 13.33
C ALA A 74 11.12 -3.87 14.66
N ASP A 75 11.85 -4.57 15.53
CA ASP A 75 12.26 -4.06 16.84
C ASP A 75 13.41 -3.05 16.73
N ASP A 76 13.87 -2.45 17.83
CA ASP A 76 14.80 -1.32 17.74
C ASP A 76 16.08 -1.67 16.95
N ARG A 77 16.54 -0.74 16.12
CA ARG A 77 17.76 -0.86 15.29
C ARG A 77 17.77 -2.11 14.41
N SER A 78 16.59 -2.53 13.95
CA SER A 78 16.42 -3.67 13.07
C SER A 78 16.08 -3.28 11.63
N PHE A 79 16.29 -4.22 10.69
CA PHE A 79 16.02 -3.99 9.27
C PHE A 79 15.40 -5.22 8.61
N VAL A 80 14.40 -5.00 7.76
CA VAL A 80 13.83 -6.04 6.88
C VAL A 80 13.36 -5.48 5.55
N GLU A 81 13.57 -6.28 4.51
CA GLU A 81 12.99 -6.08 3.19
C GLU A 81 12.05 -7.26 2.89
N TYR A 82 10.77 -6.96 2.74
CA TYR A 82 9.71 -7.93 2.54
C TYR A 82 9.04 -7.72 1.18
N PHE A 83 8.96 -8.78 0.40
CA PHE A 83 8.34 -8.82 -0.92
C PHE A 83 7.10 -9.71 -0.90
N LYS A 84 6.00 -9.16 -1.40
CA LYS A 84 4.76 -9.89 -1.62
C LYS A 84 4.45 -9.95 -3.11
N GLY A 85 4.47 -11.16 -3.67
CA GLY A 85 3.88 -11.44 -4.97
C GLY A 85 2.42 -11.86 -4.80
N CYS A 86 1.53 -11.36 -5.65
CA CYS A 86 0.24 -12.02 -5.88
C CYS A 86 0.02 -12.21 -7.37
N THR A 87 -0.36 -13.43 -7.74
CA THR A 87 -0.75 -13.78 -9.10
C THR A 87 -2.04 -14.60 -9.06
N SER A 88 -2.89 -14.41 -10.07
CA SER A 88 -4.09 -15.23 -10.26
C SER A 88 -4.13 -15.80 -11.67
N PRO A 89 -4.53 -17.08 -11.84
CA PRO A 89 -5.03 -17.60 -13.10
C PRO A 89 -6.32 -16.87 -13.52
N SER A 90 -6.67 -16.96 -14.81
CA SER A 90 -7.93 -16.43 -15.32
C SER A 90 -9.13 -17.28 -14.91
N TYR A 91 -10.21 -16.63 -14.47
CA TYR A 91 -11.44 -17.29 -14.04
C TYR A 91 -12.68 -16.55 -14.57
N ASP A 92 -13.75 -17.30 -14.90
CA ASP A 92 -14.99 -16.74 -15.47
C ASP A 92 -15.85 -15.94 -14.47
N LYS A 93 -15.53 -16.01 -13.16
CA LYS A 93 -16.27 -15.36 -12.07
C LYS A 93 -15.37 -14.42 -11.28
N ASN A 94 -15.94 -13.28 -10.87
CA ASN A 94 -15.22 -12.28 -10.09
C ASN A 94 -14.77 -12.85 -8.74
N GLN A 95 -13.57 -12.49 -8.31
CA GLN A 95 -12.99 -12.94 -7.05
C GLN A 95 -12.69 -11.76 -6.13
N LEU A 96 -12.75 -12.01 -4.83
CA LEU A 96 -12.45 -11.02 -3.80
C LEU A 96 -11.09 -11.33 -3.17
N HIS A 97 -10.14 -10.41 -3.30
CA HIS A 97 -8.92 -10.39 -2.52
C HIS A 97 -9.03 -9.30 -1.46
N SER A 98 -9.06 -9.70 -0.18
CA SER A 98 -9.07 -8.78 0.93
C SER A 98 -7.94 -9.08 1.92
N ALA A 99 -6.84 -8.35 1.77
CA ALA A 99 -5.68 -8.48 2.63
C ALA A 99 -5.59 -7.34 3.65
N VAL A 100 -5.16 -7.67 4.86
CA VAL A 100 -4.76 -6.68 5.87
C VAL A 100 -3.27 -6.78 6.15
N VAL A 101 -2.57 -5.66 6.13
CA VAL A 101 -1.14 -5.60 6.47
C VAL A 101 -0.90 -4.59 7.58
N GLU A 102 -0.25 -5.04 8.65
CA GLU A 102 0.14 -4.24 9.81
C GLU A 102 1.67 -4.25 9.93
N LEU A 103 2.31 -3.08 9.82
CA LEU A 103 3.75 -2.93 10.02
C LEU A 103 4.02 -2.11 11.29
N HIS A 104 4.74 -2.68 12.26
CA HIS A 104 5.22 -1.97 13.45
C HIS A 104 6.72 -1.75 13.33
N CYS A 105 7.15 -0.50 13.24
CA CYS A 105 8.55 -0.12 13.09
C CYS A 105 9.02 0.68 14.31
N ASN A 106 9.89 0.07 15.13
CA ASN A 106 10.39 0.65 16.39
C ASN A 106 11.63 1.54 16.18
N GLU A 107 12.34 1.88 17.25
CA GLU A 107 13.33 2.96 17.25
C GLU A 107 14.50 2.65 16.32
N GLU A 108 14.86 3.58 15.43
CA GLU A 108 15.94 3.39 14.44
C GLU A 108 15.79 2.14 13.56
N ALA A 109 14.59 1.55 13.49
CA ALA A 109 14.29 0.41 12.64
C ALA A 109 13.86 0.86 11.23
N GLU A 110 14.04 -0.02 10.25
CA GLU A 110 13.59 0.23 8.87
C GLU A 110 12.89 -0.99 8.28
N ILE A 111 11.68 -0.77 7.75
CA ILE A 111 10.90 -1.76 7.02
C ILE A 111 10.74 -1.30 5.58
N LYS A 112 11.19 -2.12 4.63
CA LYS A 112 10.89 -1.97 3.20
C LYS A 112 9.86 -3.02 2.81
N TYR A 113 8.69 -2.59 2.38
CA TYR A 113 7.60 -3.46 1.99
C TYR A 113 7.26 -3.26 0.52
N SER A 114 7.49 -4.29 -0.27
CA SER A 114 7.28 -4.29 -1.72
C SER A 114 6.13 -5.21 -2.08
N THR A 115 5.23 -4.75 -2.94
CA THR A 115 4.13 -5.57 -3.51
C THR A 115 4.22 -5.57 -5.03
N ILE A 116 4.15 -6.75 -5.62
CA ILE A 116 3.94 -6.94 -7.06
C ILE A 116 2.64 -7.72 -7.19
N GLN A 117 1.62 -7.06 -7.73
CA GLN A 117 0.31 -7.64 -7.96
C GLN A 117 0.02 -7.63 -9.46
N ASN A 118 -0.08 -8.82 -10.03
CA ASN A 118 -0.51 -9.00 -11.40
C ASN A 118 -1.77 -9.86 -11.41
N TRP A 119 -2.92 -9.18 -11.48
CA TRP A 119 -4.23 -9.79 -11.48
C TRP A 119 -4.71 -10.04 -12.90
N ASP A 120 -5.47 -11.12 -13.08
CA ASP A 120 -6.16 -11.35 -14.35
C ASP A 120 -7.16 -10.22 -14.61
N THR A 121 -7.18 -9.74 -15.84
CA THR A 121 -7.94 -8.55 -16.22
C THR A 121 -9.38 -8.85 -16.64
N GLY A 122 -9.79 -10.12 -16.54
CA GLY A 122 -11.04 -10.59 -17.12
C GLY A 122 -11.07 -10.49 -18.65
N ASP A 123 -12.24 -10.70 -19.22
CA ASP A 123 -12.49 -10.52 -20.65
C ASP A 123 -12.60 -9.05 -21.07
N GLU A 124 -12.68 -8.80 -22.38
CA GLU A 124 -12.82 -7.45 -22.97
C GLU A 124 -14.08 -6.68 -22.53
N ASN A 125 -15.05 -7.37 -21.90
CA ASN A 125 -16.29 -6.81 -21.38
C ASN A 125 -16.25 -6.60 -19.85
N GLY A 126 -15.12 -6.87 -19.19
CA GLY A 126 -14.92 -6.69 -17.75
C GLY A 126 -15.48 -7.83 -16.89
N LYS A 127 -15.65 -9.04 -17.46
CA LYS A 127 -16.11 -10.23 -16.73
C LYS A 127 -14.93 -11.07 -16.25
N GLY A 128 -14.95 -11.53 -14.99
CA GLY A 128 -13.86 -12.32 -14.41
C GLY A 128 -12.79 -11.52 -13.69
N GLU A 129 -13.04 -10.22 -13.43
CA GLU A 129 -12.09 -9.34 -12.76
C GLU A 129 -11.92 -9.65 -11.26
N ILE A 130 -10.81 -9.18 -10.70
CA ILE A 130 -10.48 -9.32 -9.28
C ILE A 130 -10.74 -8.00 -8.54
N TYR A 131 -11.52 -8.08 -7.47
CA TYR A 131 -11.69 -6.98 -6.52
C TYR A 131 -10.59 -7.02 -5.46
N ASN A 132 -9.75 -5.99 -5.40
CA ASN A 132 -8.56 -5.94 -4.55
C ASN A 132 -8.74 -4.97 -3.38
N PHE A 133 -9.57 -5.34 -2.40
CA PHE A 133 -9.87 -4.49 -1.24
C PHE A 133 -8.91 -4.74 -0.09
N VAL A 134 -7.74 -4.12 -0.18
CA VAL A 134 -6.68 -4.23 0.82
C VAL A 134 -6.68 -3.06 1.79
N THR A 135 -6.31 -3.33 3.05
CA THR A 135 -6.03 -2.31 4.05
C THR A 135 -4.60 -2.51 4.56
N LYS A 136 -3.67 -1.67 4.10
CA LYS A 136 -2.27 -1.75 4.53
C LYS A 136 -1.89 -0.51 5.34
N ARG A 137 -1.37 -0.71 6.55
CA ARG A 137 -0.98 0.40 7.43
C ARG A 137 0.28 0.07 8.20
N GLY A 138 1.23 0.99 8.15
CA GLY A 138 2.43 0.98 8.96
C GLY A 138 2.42 2.07 10.02
N VAL A 139 3.01 1.78 11.18
CA VAL A 139 3.30 2.78 12.21
C VAL A 139 4.81 2.84 12.43
N CYS A 140 5.36 4.02 12.19
CA CYS A 140 6.67 4.43 12.65
C CYS A 140 6.52 4.82 14.13
N ALA A 141 6.62 3.83 15.02
CA ALA A 141 6.19 3.92 16.41
C ALA A 141 7.10 4.80 17.27
N SER A 142 8.39 4.82 16.95
CA SER A 142 9.46 5.42 17.75
C SER A 142 10.41 6.26 16.91
N ARG A 143 11.37 6.90 17.56
CA ARG A 143 12.28 7.87 16.95
C ARG A 143 13.07 7.25 15.79
N LYS A 144 13.29 8.02 14.71
CA LYS A 144 14.07 7.63 13.52
C LYS A 144 13.63 6.31 12.86
N SER A 145 12.39 5.87 13.10
CA SER A 145 11.82 4.71 12.42
C SER A 145 11.50 5.05 10.96
N LYS A 146 11.69 4.09 10.06
CA LYS A 146 11.46 4.27 8.62
C LYS A 146 10.59 3.17 8.06
N ILE A 147 9.57 3.54 7.28
CA ILE A 147 8.76 2.61 6.50
C ILE A 147 8.74 3.08 5.06
N SER A 148 9.08 2.18 4.14
CA SER A 148 9.04 2.42 2.69
C SER A 148 8.10 1.42 2.03
N TRP A 149 7.06 1.92 1.38
CA TRP A 149 6.14 1.13 0.58
C TRP A 149 6.51 1.24 -0.89
N THR A 150 6.61 0.09 -1.57
CA THR A 150 6.78 0.03 -3.02
C THR A 150 5.70 -0.86 -3.59
N GLN A 151 5.00 -0.40 -4.61
CA GLN A 151 3.97 -1.20 -5.26
C GLN A 151 4.03 -1.09 -6.78
N VAL A 152 3.76 -2.22 -7.42
CA VAL A 152 3.42 -2.33 -8.83
C VAL A 152 2.11 -3.10 -8.90
N GLU A 153 1.07 -2.45 -9.38
CA GLU A 153 -0.28 -3.01 -9.46
C GLU A 153 -0.78 -2.99 -10.91
N THR A 154 -1.11 -4.17 -11.43
CA THR A 154 -1.72 -4.36 -12.74
C THR A 154 -2.98 -5.23 -12.61
N GLY A 155 -4.07 -4.79 -13.21
CA GLY A 155 -5.24 -5.64 -13.42
C GLY A 155 -6.41 -5.65 -12.41
N PRO A 156 -6.41 -4.99 -11.24
CA PRO A 156 -7.57 -5.05 -10.36
C PRO A 156 -8.71 -4.12 -10.84
N ALA A 157 -9.95 -4.52 -10.56
CA ALA A 157 -11.16 -3.76 -10.85
C ALA A 157 -11.33 -2.54 -9.93
N ILE A 158 -10.85 -2.61 -8.68
CA ILE A 158 -10.75 -1.54 -7.67
C ILE A 158 -9.68 -1.94 -6.63
N THR A 159 -8.70 -1.06 -6.34
CA THR A 159 -7.75 -1.20 -5.20
C THR A 159 -8.07 -0.18 -4.08
N TRP A 160 -7.65 -0.43 -2.82
CA TRP A 160 -7.75 0.53 -1.71
C TRP A 160 -6.46 0.71 -0.87
N LYS A 161 -6.49 1.76 -0.04
CA LYS A 161 -5.39 2.64 0.38
C LYS A 161 -4.29 2.02 1.26
N TYR A 162 -3.10 2.57 1.09
CA TYR A 162 -1.94 2.37 1.96
C TYR A 162 -1.85 3.54 2.96
N SER A 163 -1.24 3.33 4.12
CA SER A 163 -1.04 4.42 5.08
C SER A 163 0.20 4.24 5.94
N VAL A 164 0.86 5.35 6.28
CA VAL A 164 1.95 5.42 7.24
C VAL A 164 1.61 6.43 8.32
N VAL A 165 1.68 5.98 9.57
CA VAL A 165 1.56 6.85 10.74
C VAL A 165 2.96 7.13 11.29
N LEU A 166 3.42 8.36 11.11
CA LEU A 166 4.72 8.87 11.57
C LEU A 166 4.58 9.38 13.00
N LYS A 167 4.59 8.43 13.96
CA LYS A 167 4.35 8.72 15.37
C LYS A 167 5.62 9.21 16.08
N GLY A 168 6.75 8.56 15.84
CA GLY A 168 8.02 8.94 16.45
C GLY A 168 8.66 10.16 15.81
N ASP A 169 9.47 10.87 16.58
CA ASP A 169 10.25 12.01 16.09
C ASP A 169 11.29 11.55 15.05
N ASP A 170 11.63 12.41 14.11
CA ASP A 170 12.57 12.13 13.01
C ASP A 170 12.17 10.91 12.14
N SER A 171 10.91 10.43 12.23
CA SER A 171 10.46 9.26 11.47
C SER A 171 10.18 9.58 10.00
N VAL A 172 10.36 8.57 9.16
CA VAL A 172 10.31 8.70 7.70
C VAL A 172 9.31 7.72 7.09
N GLY A 173 8.44 8.22 6.22
CA GLY A 173 7.48 7.44 5.45
C GLY A 173 7.65 7.64 3.95
N GLU A 174 7.88 6.57 3.21
CA GLU A 174 8.02 6.63 1.76
C GLU A 174 6.95 5.78 1.08
N PHE A 175 6.45 6.25 -0.06
CA PHE A 175 5.50 5.52 -0.88
C PHE A 175 5.83 5.71 -2.36
N TYR A 176 6.09 4.59 -3.04
CA TYR A 176 6.38 4.50 -4.45
C TYR A 176 5.33 3.60 -5.11
N SER A 177 4.61 4.11 -6.10
CA SER A 177 3.54 3.37 -6.76
C SER A 177 3.61 3.47 -8.26
N VAL A 178 3.43 2.33 -8.92
CA VAL A 178 3.07 2.25 -10.33
C VAL A 178 1.75 1.48 -10.43
N ALA A 179 0.73 2.11 -11.01
CA ALA A 179 -0.55 1.48 -11.26
C ALA A 179 -0.87 1.54 -12.76
N SER A 180 -1.30 0.42 -13.35
CA SER A 180 -1.70 0.36 -14.76
C SER A 180 -3.08 -0.29 -14.90
N THR A 181 -3.95 0.35 -15.69
CA THR A 181 -5.30 -0.13 -16.01
C THR A 181 -5.52 -0.15 -17.51
N ASN A 182 -6.32 -1.11 -17.97
CA ASN A 182 -6.74 -1.23 -19.37
C ASN A 182 -8.21 -1.68 -19.48
N ASN A 183 -8.76 -1.70 -20.69
CA ASN A 183 -10.15 -2.10 -20.97
C ASN A 183 -11.15 -1.29 -20.13
N PHE A 184 -11.91 -1.92 -19.23
CA PHE A 184 -12.92 -1.28 -18.39
C PHE A 184 -12.53 -1.18 -16.91
N GLN A 185 -11.26 -1.45 -16.59
CA GLN A 185 -10.76 -1.49 -15.21
C GLN A 185 -10.82 -0.13 -14.52
N GLN A 186 -10.92 -0.18 -13.18
CA GLN A 186 -10.88 1.00 -12.34
C GLN A 186 -9.84 0.84 -11.23
N ALA A 187 -9.06 1.87 -10.96
CA ALA A 187 -8.10 1.83 -9.86
C ALA A 187 -8.25 3.09 -9.00
N ASP A 188 -8.58 2.95 -7.71
CA ASP A 188 -8.51 4.03 -6.70
C ASP A 188 -7.35 3.73 -5.75
N THR A 189 -6.14 4.01 -6.23
CA THR A 189 -4.91 3.76 -5.47
C THR A 189 -4.46 5.02 -4.73
N GLY A 190 -3.59 4.86 -3.75
CA GLY A 190 -2.94 5.99 -3.11
C GLY A 190 -2.53 5.71 -1.68
N THR A 191 -2.08 6.77 -1.01
CA THR A 191 -1.47 6.67 0.30
C THR A 191 -1.94 7.76 1.24
N LYS A 192 -1.91 7.47 2.55
CA LYS A 192 -2.10 8.46 3.60
C LYS A 192 -0.83 8.59 4.43
N MET A 193 -0.25 9.78 4.45
CA MET A 193 0.88 10.13 5.31
C MET A 193 0.35 10.94 6.51
N ILE A 194 0.41 10.35 7.71
CA ILE A 194 -0.06 10.99 8.94
C ILE A 194 1.13 11.36 9.81
N HIS A 195 1.46 12.65 9.84
CA HIS A 195 2.55 13.22 10.64
C HIS A 195 2.06 13.55 12.04
N LYS A 196 2.67 12.91 13.06
CA LYS A 196 2.38 13.17 14.48
C LYS A 196 3.62 13.60 15.28
N GLY A 197 4.77 12.98 15.00
CA GLY A 197 6.05 13.33 15.63
C GLY A 197 6.71 14.56 15.01
N ASN A 198 7.71 15.10 15.71
CA ASN A 198 8.51 16.24 15.25
C ASN A 198 9.50 15.83 14.16
N ASN A 199 9.84 16.76 13.28
CA ASN A 199 10.80 16.61 12.18
C ASN A 199 10.50 15.43 11.25
N THR A 200 9.24 14.98 11.19
CA THR A 200 8.84 13.83 10.39
C THR A 200 8.90 14.15 8.90
N LYS A 201 9.30 13.17 8.09
CA LYS A 201 9.45 13.34 6.64
C LYS A 201 8.61 12.32 5.90
N SER A 202 7.99 12.74 4.81
CA SER A 202 7.36 11.80 3.89
C SER A 202 7.63 12.12 2.43
N VAL A 203 7.75 11.06 1.63
CA VAL A 203 7.91 11.14 0.18
C VAL A 203 6.83 10.28 -0.46
N ILE A 204 6.12 10.84 -1.43
CA ILE A 204 5.14 10.15 -2.23
C ILE A 204 5.51 10.32 -3.70
N ASN A 205 5.74 9.22 -4.40
CA ASN A 205 5.89 9.20 -5.86
C ASN A 205 4.90 8.19 -6.42
N SER A 206 3.89 8.68 -7.12
CA SER A 206 2.86 7.85 -7.71
C SER A 206 2.82 8.07 -9.21
N LYS A 207 2.90 6.98 -9.97
CA LYS A 207 2.76 6.96 -11.42
C LYS A 207 1.55 6.11 -11.77
N SER A 208 0.65 6.65 -12.59
CA SER A 208 -0.51 5.92 -13.09
C SER A 208 -0.53 5.89 -14.62
N ILE A 209 -0.93 4.76 -15.19
CA ILE A 209 -1.07 4.54 -16.63
C ILE A 209 -2.50 4.08 -16.87
N SER A 210 -3.24 4.80 -17.71
CA SER A 210 -4.64 4.52 -18.03
C SER A 210 -4.78 4.31 -19.53
N ALA A 211 -5.23 3.12 -19.94
CA ALA A 211 -5.39 2.73 -21.33
C ALA A 211 -6.81 2.25 -21.66
N GLY A 212 -7.15 2.17 -22.95
CA GLY A 212 -8.47 1.69 -23.39
C GLY A 212 -9.60 2.60 -22.93
N LYS A 213 -10.59 2.05 -22.21
CA LYS A 213 -11.70 2.78 -21.58
C LYS A 213 -11.57 2.84 -20.04
N SER A 214 -10.37 2.56 -19.53
CA SER A 214 -10.14 2.39 -18.09
C SER A 214 -10.03 3.72 -17.37
N ARG A 215 -10.10 3.64 -16.03
CA ARG A 215 -10.04 4.82 -15.16
C ARG A 215 -9.05 4.60 -14.03
N THR A 216 -7.98 5.38 -14.01
CA THR A 216 -7.11 5.48 -12.84
C THR A 216 -7.51 6.67 -11.98
N THR A 217 -7.35 6.51 -10.69
CA THR A 217 -7.57 7.53 -9.69
C THR A 217 -6.49 7.38 -8.63
N TYR A 218 -5.66 8.41 -8.49
CA TYR A 218 -4.81 8.55 -7.32
C TYR A 218 -5.57 9.32 -6.24
N ARG A 219 -5.60 8.78 -5.02
CA ARG A 219 -6.20 9.42 -3.85
C ARG A 219 -5.23 9.47 -2.69
N GLY A 220 -4.68 10.66 -2.45
CA GLY A 220 -3.71 10.90 -1.39
C GLY A 220 -4.26 11.73 -0.23
N LEU A 221 -3.75 11.49 0.97
CA LEU A 221 -3.93 12.38 2.13
C LEU A 221 -2.57 12.66 2.79
N VAL A 222 -2.23 13.92 2.97
CA VAL A 222 -1.14 14.35 3.85
C VAL A 222 -1.76 15.08 5.02
N HIS A 223 -1.69 14.47 6.21
CA HIS A 223 -2.24 15.03 7.44
C HIS A 223 -1.13 15.34 8.44
N VAL A 224 -0.94 16.63 8.75
CA VAL A 224 0.01 17.10 9.76
C VAL A 224 -0.75 17.55 10.99
N GLN A 225 -0.54 16.84 12.10
CA GLN A 225 -1.15 17.17 13.38
C GLN A 225 -0.49 18.41 14.01
N SER A 226 -1.21 19.11 14.88
CA SER A 226 -0.73 20.37 15.50
C SER A 226 0.56 20.24 16.32
N ARG A 227 0.91 19.02 16.75
CA ARG A 227 2.13 18.74 17.53
C ARG A 227 3.31 18.27 16.67
N ALA A 228 3.13 18.12 15.35
CA ALA A 228 4.15 17.61 14.45
C ALA A 228 4.98 18.77 13.88
N ASP A 229 5.89 19.32 14.69
CA ASP A 229 6.69 20.47 14.26
C ASP A 229 7.69 20.10 13.18
N ASN A 230 7.96 21.05 12.26
CA ASN A 230 8.91 20.90 11.16
C ASN A 230 8.65 19.69 10.25
N ALA A 231 7.41 19.21 10.18
CA ALA A 231 7.03 18.13 9.27
C ALA A 231 7.32 18.52 7.81
N ARG A 232 7.84 17.58 7.02
CA ARG A 232 8.12 17.78 5.60
C ARG A 232 7.45 16.72 4.75
N ASN A 233 6.84 17.12 3.65
CA ASN A 233 6.32 16.21 2.65
C ASN A 233 6.69 16.69 1.25
N SER A 234 7.05 15.74 0.38
CA SER A 234 7.14 15.93 -1.06
C SER A 234 6.28 14.88 -1.74
N CYS A 235 5.35 15.32 -2.57
CA CYS A 235 4.39 14.46 -3.27
C CYS A 235 4.43 14.77 -4.76
N GLN A 236 4.72 13.75 -5.57
CA GLN A 236 4.69 13.80 -7.02
C GLN A 236 3.71 12.75 -7.55
N CYS A 237 2.70 13.19 -8.30
CA CYS A 237 1.67 12.34 -8.88
C CYS A 237 1.63 12.51 -10.40
N ASP A 238 2.24 11.58 -11.13
CA ASP A 238 2.25 11.59 -12.59
C ASP A 238 1.20 10.63 -13.13
N SER A 239 0.47 11.06 -14.15
CA SER A 239 -0.51 10.22 -14.85
C SER A 239 -0.23 10.19 -16.34
N MET A 240 -0.36 9.02 -16.95
CA MET A 240 -0.17 8.81 -18.38
C MET A 240 -1.45 8.25 -19.00
N LEU A 241 -1.94 8.91 -20.04
CA LEU A 241 -3.11 8.49 -20.81
C LEU A 241 -2.66 7.84 -22.12
N ILE A 242 -3.22 6.67 -22.41
CA ILE A 242 -3.07 5.96 -23.68
C ILE A 242 -4.46 5.88 -24.34
N GLY A 243 -4.56 6.45 -25.54
CA GLY A 243 -5.82 6.57 -26.29
C GLY A 243 -6.70 7.75 -25.84
N ASP A 244 -7.90 7.82 -26.41
CA ASP A 244 -8.82 8.97 -26.22
C ASP A 244 -9.98 8.68 -25.24
N MET A 245 -10.16 7.43 -24.84
CA MET A 245 -11.29 7.01 -24.00
C MET A 245 -10.92 6.71 -22.55
N SER A 246 -9.62 6.73 -22.22
CA SER A 246 -9.12 6.50 -20.87
C SER A 246 -9.19 7.78 -20.04
N ALA A 247 -9.26 7.62 -18.72
CA ALA A 247 -9.23 8.75 -17.79
C ALA A 247 -8.25 8.50 -16.64
N ALA A 248 -7.64 9.58 -16.16
CA ALA A 248 -6.75 9.58 -15.00
C ALA A 248 -7.13 10.76 -14.11
N ASN A 249 -7.40 10.48 -12.83
CA ASN A 249 -7.84 11.47 -11.85
C ASN A 249 -6.88 11.55 -10.68
N THR A 250 -6.66 12.75 -10.16
CA THR A 250 -5.79 12.97 -9.00
C THR A 250 -6.57 13.75 -7.94
N TYR A 251 -6.86 13.09 -6.81
CA TYR A 251 -7.47 13.70 -5.64
C TYR A 251 -6.46 13.71 -4.49
N HIS A 252 -5.88 14.87 -4.22
CA HIS A 252 -4.94 15.01 -3.12
C HIS A 252 -5.50 15.95 -2.06
N GLU A 253 -5.56 15.47 -0.83
CA GLU A 253 -6.01 16.25 0.32
C GLU A 253 -4.82 16.58 1.22
N ILE A 254 -4.63 17.86 1.52
CA ILE A 254 -3.59 18.33 2.42
C ILE A 254 -4.26 19.00 3.61
N GLN A 255 -4.02 18.44 4.80
CA GLN A 255 -4.55 18.96 6.05
C GLN A 255 -3.38 19.28 6.99
N VAL A 256 -3.06 20.57 7.13
CA VAL A 256 -1.95 21.02 7.98
C VAL A 256 -2.51 21.81 9.16
N LYS A 257 -2.27 21.31 10.38
CA LYS A 257 -2.74 21.94 11.62
C LYS A 257 -1.62 22.64 12.43
N GLY A 258 -0.41 22.75 11.87
CA GLY A 258 0.76 23.40 12.49
C GLY A 258 1.43 24.38 11.53
N SER A 259 2.13 25.40 12.04
CA SER A 259 2.70 26.49 11.24
C SER A 259 4.09 26.21 10.67
N SER A 260 4.81 25.24 11.22
CA SER A 260 6.20 24.93 10.88
C SER A 260 6.36 23.91 9.74
N ALA A 261 5.26 23.34 9.24
CA ALA A 261 5.28 22.30 8.23
C ALA A 261 5.58 22.84 6.82
N ARG A 262 6.29 22.05 6.02
CA ARG A 262 6.58 22.34 4.60
C ARG A 262 6.09 21.19 3.74
N ILE A 263 5.07 21.44 2.94
CA ILE A 263 4.37 20.43 2.13
C ILE A 263 4.42 20.88 0.67
N GLU A 264 4.95 20.02 -0.18
CA GLU A 264 5.04 20.24 -1.63
C GLU A 264 4.24 19.15 -2.34
N HIS A 265 3.38 19.55 -3.27
CA HIS A 265 2.60 18.64 -4.09
C HIS A 265 2.62 19.08 -5.55
N GLU A 266 3.07 18.18 -6.41
CA GLU A 266 3.06 18.31 -7.84
C GLU A 266 2.24 17.18 -8.46
N ALA A 267 1.43 17.52 -9.46
CA ALA A 267 0.73 16.54 -10.27
C ALA A 267 0.87 16.89 -11.75
N SER A 268 1.25 15.90 -12.55
CA SER A 268 1.45 16.05 -13.99
C SER A 268 0.60 15.03 -14.76
N THR A 269 0.20 15.37 -15.97
CA THR A 269 -0.48 14.44 -16.87
C THR A 269 0.19 14.47 -18.23
N SER A 270 0.57 13.30 -18.72
CA SER A 270 1.12 13.08 -20.05
C SER A 270 0.16 12.22 -20.88
N LYS A 271 0.24 12.37 -22.19
CA LYS A 271 -0.48 11.54 -23.15
C LYS A 271 0.51 11.12 -24.23
N ILE A 272 0.56 9.83 -24.55
CA ILE A 272 1.36 9.34 -25.66
C ILE A 272 0.72 9.84 -26.96
N ARG A 273 1.46 10.60 -27.75
CA ARG A 273 0.98 11.11 -29.04
C ARG A 273 1.21 10.08 -30.14
N GLU A 274 0.35 10.07 -31.15
CA GLU A 274 0.53 9.20 -32.32
C GLU A 274 1.89 9.44 -33.01
N GLU A 275 2.31 10.71 -33.11
CA GLU A 275 3.62 11.08 -33.66
C GLU A 275 4.79 10.42 -32.91
N GLU A 276 4.70 10.29 -31.58
CA GLU A 276 5.72 9.62 -30.78
C GLU A 276 5.74 8.12 -31.06
N LEU A 277 4.58 7.50 -31.33
CA LEU A 277 4.47 6.08 -31.70
C LEU A 277 5.03 5.80 -33.10
N PHE A 278 4.83 6.70 -34.07
CA PHE A 278 5.33 6.54 -35.44
C PHE A 278 6.85 6.70 -35.58
N TYR A 279 7.50 7.33 -34.60
CA TYR A 279 8.96 7.50 -34.58
C TYR A 279 9.73 6.26 -34.05
N PHE A 280 9.03 5.29 -33.45
CA PHE A 280 9.60 4.03 -32.94
C PHE A 280 9.48 2.87 -33.94
#